data_AF-A0A835RRK2-F1
#
_entry.id   AF-A0A835RRK2-F1
#
_cell.length_a   1.000
_cell.length_b   1.000
_cell.length_c   1.000
_cell.angle_alpha   90.00
_cell.angle_beta   90.00
_cell.angle_gamma   90.00
#
_symmetry.space_group_name_H-M   'P 1'
#
loop_
_entity.id
_entity.type
_entity.pdbx_description
1 polymer ?
#
loop_
_entity_poly.entity_id
_entity_poly.type
_entity_poly.pdbx_seq_one_letter_code
_entity_poly.pdbx_strand_id
1 'polypeptide(L)'
;MEDQPLCSFQVTSFKCGSFALGISNNHATFDGHGFKSFLDNLAALTRDGPPVISRPPFTDRRLLSVRSPPCICFRHPELVDIEMEASDASPTMLELSSCALDFKLFKLTVNDIASLKRQAATSRRPTSLTSLSPTSGAARSSLLPPSPQAVEPRECSTRWTFGPGCGRRCRWSTRGTLY
;
A
#
# COMPACT_ATOMS: atom_id res chain seq x y z
N MET A 1 9.29 22.43 -17.53
CA MET A 1 8.28 21.54 -16.92
C MET A 1 8.23 20.35 -17.84
N GLU A 2 8.89 19.26 -17.47
CA GLU A 2 8.95 18.05 -18.29
C GLU A 2 7.54 17.43 -18.36
N ASP A 3 7.14 16.95 -19.54
CA ASP A 3 5.86 16.29 -19.77
C ASP A 3 5.84 14.89 -19.12
N GLN A 4 5.75 14.84 -17.79
CA GLN A 4 5.63 13.58 -17.07
C GLN A 4 4.14 13.17 -16.95
N PRO A 5 3.77 11.93 -17.35
CA PRO A 5 2.38 11.49 -17.28
C PRO A 5 1.91 11.40 -15.82
N LEU A 6 0.74 11.98 -15.53
CA LEU A 6 0.10 11.93 -14.21
C LEU A 6 -0.36 10.51 -13.82
N CYS A 7 -0.73 9.70 -14.81
CA CYS A 7 -1.13 8.31 -14.64
C CYS A 7 -0.83 7.52 -15.92
N SER A 8 -0.34 6.30 -15.77
CA SER A 8 -0.09 5.35 -16.85
C SER A 8 -0.62 3.96 -16.50
N PHE A 9 -1.07 3.24 -17.52
CA PHE A 9 -1.66 1.90 -17.41
C PHE A 9 -0.84 0.92 -18.24
N GLN A 10 -0.55 -0.24 -17.67
CA GLN A 10 0.10 -1.36 -18.34
C GLN A 10 -0.77 -2.60 -18.23
N VAL A 11 -1.20 -3.17 -19.35
CA VAL A 11 -1.89 -4.45 -19.40
C VAL A 11 -0.90 -5.53 -19.79
N THR A 12 -0.70 -6.51 -18.92
CA THR A 12 0.18 -7.66 -19.16
C THR A 12 -0.65 -8.91 -19.28
N SER A 13 -0.80 -9.43 -20.51
CA SER A 13 -1.52 -10.66 -20.79
C SER A 13 -0.65 -11.90 -20.57
N PHE A 14 -1.23 -12.95 -19.97
CA PHE A 14 -0.57 -14.22 -19.72
C PHE A 14 -1.04 -15.29 -20.71
N LYS A 15 -0.20 -16.31 -20.94
CA LYS A 15 -0.49 -17.41 -21.89
C LYS A 15 -1.78 -18.18 -21.57
N CYS A 16 -2.26 -18.16 -20.33
CA CYS A 16 -3.50 -18.81 -19.91
C CYS A 16 -4.77 -17.98 -20.15
N GLY A 17 -4.66 -16.81 -20.79
CA GLY A 17 -5.79 -15.92 -21.08
C GLY A 17 -6.16 -14.97 -19.94
N SER A 18 -5.46 -15.01 -18.81
CA SER A 18 -5.58 -13.98 -17.78
C SER A 18 -4.72 -12.75 -18.12
N PHE A 19 -4.93 -11.66 -17.40
CA PHE A 19 -4.09 -10.46 -17.49
C PHE A 19 -3.85 -9.86 -16.11
N ALA A 20 -2.80 -9.04 -15.99
CA ALA A 20 -2.56 -8.14 -14.87
C ALA A 20 -2.63 -6.69 -15.37
N LEU A 21 -3.19 -5.80 -14.56
CA LEU A 21 -3.21 -4.36 -14.80
C LEU A 21 -2.26 -3.67 -13.82
N GLY A 22 -1.14 -3.18 -14.33
CA GLY A 22 -0.23 -2.30 -13.61
C GLY A 22 -0.67 -0.84 -13.79
N ILE A 23 -0.63 -0.06 -12.71
CA ILE A 23 -0.96 1.37 -12.74
C ILE A 23 0.17 2.10 -12.04
N SER A 24 0.74 3.09 -12.72
CA SER A 24 1.66 4.06 -12.12
C SER A 24 0.98 5.41 -12.10
N ASN A 25 1.06 6.12 -10.99
CA ASN A 25 0.45 7.43 -10.83
C ASN A 25 1.37 8.35 -10.04
N ASN A 26 1.32 9.63 -10.38
CA ASN A 26 1.95 10.66 -9.57
C ASN A 26 1.19 10.76 -8.23
N HIS A 27 1.85 10.54 -7.08
CA HIS A 27 1.19 10.52 -5.77
C HIS A 27 0.58 11.88 -5.37
N ALA A 28 0.96 12.99 -6.02
CA ALA A 28 0.33 14.30 -5.83
C ALA A 28 -1.11 14.37 -6.39
N THR A 29 -1.49 13.42 -7.26
CA THR A 29 -2.80 13.39 -7.90
C THR A 29 -3.87 12.73 -7.05
N PHE A 30 -3.52 11.63 -6.36
CA PHE A 30 -4.44 10.81 -5.57
C PHE A 30 -3.86 10.50 -4.20
N ASP A 31 -4.71 10.57 -3.18
CA ASP A 31 -4.51 9.81 -1.95
C ASP A 31 -5.05 8.38 -2.10
N GLY A 32 -4.88 7.54 -1.08
CA GLY A 32 -5.35 6.15 -1.15
C GLY A 32 -6.86 6.01 -1.40
N HIS A 33 -7.67 6.94 -0.88
CA HIS A 33 -9.13 6.90 -1.04
C HIS A 33 -9.57 7.38 -2.43
N GLY A 34 -8.98 8.47 -2.92
CA GLY A 34 -9.18 9.00 -4.26
C GLY A 34 -8.76 7.99 -5.32
N PHE A 35 -7.63 7.32 -5.13
CA PHE A 35 -7.19 6.26 -6.04
C PHE A 35 -8.16 5.08 -6.07
N LYS A 36 -8.67 4.63 -4.90
CA LYS A 36 -9.70 3.60 -4.84
C LYS A 36 -10.99 4.00 -5.56
N SER A 37 -11.44 5.24 -5.37
CA SER A 37 -12.65 5.76 -6.02
C SER A 37 -12.46 5.87 -7.54
N PHE A 38 -11.26 6.26 -7.99
CA PHE A 38 -10.88 6.24 -9.39
C PHE A 38 -10.96 4.81 -9.98
N LEU A 39 -10.43 3.79 -9.29
CA LEU A 39 -10.50 2.40 -9.74
C LEU A 39 -11.94 1.88 -9.82
N ASP A 40 -12.80 2.25 -8.86
CA ASP A 40 -14.22 1.87 -8.87
C ASP A 40 -14.95 2.46 -10.08
N ASN A 41 -14.70 3.75 -10.36
CA ASN A 41 -15.27 4.42 -11.52
C ASN A 41 -14.72 3.88 -12.84
N LEU A 42 -13.42 3.59 -12.91
CA LEU A 42 -12.80 2.94 -14.07
C LEU A 42 -13.46 1.58 -14.34
N ALA A 43 -13.64 0.76 -13.31
CA ALA A 43 -14.30 -0.54 -13.43
C ALA A 43 -15.78 -0.43 -13.83
N ALA A 44 -16.48 0.62 -13.41
CA ALA A 44 -17.85 0.89 -13.82
C ALA A 44 -17.93 1.29 -15.30
N LEU A 45 -16.96 2.08 -15.78
CA LEU A 45 -16.88 2.53 -17.17
C LEU A 45 -16.50 1.40 -18.13
N THR A 46 -15.77 0.38 -17.67
CA THR A 46 -15.36 -0.75 -18.51
C THR A 46 -16.41 -1.87 -18.61
N ARG A 47 -17.53 -1.76 -17.89
CA ARG A 47 -18.62 -2.75 -17.95
C ARG A 47 -19.54 -2.44 -19.12
N ASP A 48 -20.12 -3.48 -19.70
CA ASP A 48 -21.15 -3.33 -20.73
C ASP A 48 -22.41 -2.68 -20.14
N GLY A 49 -22.93 -1.66 -20.83
CA GLY A 49 -24.13 -0.93 -20.44
C GLY A 49 -23.89 0.54 -20.07
N PRO A 50 -24.91 1.26 -19.60
CA PRO A 50 -24.79 2.66 -19.22
C PRO A 50 -23.85 2.81 -18.02
N PRO A 51 -22.79 3.64 -18.12
CA PRO A 51 -21.85 3.80 -17.01
C PRO A 51 -22.51 4.56 -15.86
N VAL A 52 -22.63 3.91 -14.70
CA VAL A 52 -23.15 4.54 -13.48
C VAL A 52 -22.00 4.89 -12.55
N ILE A 53 -21.50 6.11 -12.68
CA ILE A 53 -20.49 6.67 -11.78
C ILE A 53 -21.19 7.05 -10.46
N SER A 54 -21.11 6.16 -9.46
CA SER A 54 -21.76 6.38 -8.16
C SER A 54 -21.06 7.46 -7.31
N ARG A 55 -19.80 7.78 -7.62
CA ARG A 55 -18.99 8.77 -6.91
C ARG A 55 -18.27 9.67 -7.91
N PRO A 56 -18.94 10.71 -8.44
CA PRO A 56 -18.30 11.64 -9.36
C PRO A 56 -17.12 12.34 -8.65
N PRO A 57 -15.98 12.53 -9.34
CA PRO A 57 -14.86 13.27 -8.77
C PRO A 57 -15.25 14.72 -8.53
N PHE A 58 -14.89 15.25 -7.35
CA PHE A 58 -15.03 16.66 -7.04
C PHE A 58 -13.68 17.35 -7.20
N THR A 59 -13.57 18.20 -8.21
CA THR A 59 -12.28 18.78 -8.64
C THR A 59 -11.97 20.12 -7.95
N ASP A 60 -12.95 20.78 -7.35
CA ASP A 60 -12.71 22.05 -6.66
C ASP A 60 -11.95 21.84 -5.34
N ARG A 61 -10.63 22.03 -5.39
CA ARG A 61 -9.75 21.90 -4.23
C ARG A 61 -9.77 23.12 -3.30
N ARG A 62 -10.58 24.15 -3.57
CA ARG A 62 -10.68 25.34 -2.70
C ARG A 62 -11.14 24.99 -1.29
N LEU A 63 -11.91 23.92 -1.12
CA LEU A 63 -12.30 23.43 0.22
C LEU A 63 -11.12 22.95 1.07
N LEU A 64 -9.99 22.63 0.43
CA LEU A 64 -8.74 22.23 1.06
C LEU A 64 -7.71 23.37 1.11
N SER A 65 -8.12 24.61 0.80
CA SER A 65 -7.21 25.76 0.84
C SER A 65 -6.72 25.99 2.27
N VAL A 66 -5.46 26.39 2.40
CA VAL A 66 -4.92 26.84 3.68
C VAL A 66 -5.72 28.00 4.24
N ARG A 67 -5.80 28.08 5.57
CA ARG A 67 -6.39 29.24 6.26
C ARG A 67 -5.60 30.51 5.92
N SER A 68 -6.31 31.62 5.77
CA SER A 68 -5.72 32.95 5.58
C SER A 68 -6.24 33.89 6.68
N PRO A 69 -5.38 34.36 7.62
CA PRO A 69 -3.95 34.07 7.71
C PRO A 69 -3.67 32.62 8.16
N PRO A 70 -2.46 32.07 7.88
CA PRO A 70 -2.03 30.80 8.42
C PRO A 70 -2.14 30.79 9.94
N CYS A 71 -2.63 29.69 10.51
CA CYS A 71 -2.77 29.53 11.96
C CYS A 71 -2.16 28.18 12.34
N ILE A 72 -1.05 28.20 13.06
CA ILE A 72 -0.36 27.00 13.55
C ILE A 72 -0.71 26.85 15.04
N CYS A 73 -1.59 25.91 15.36
CA CYS A 73 -2.08 25.72 16.74
C CYS A 73 -1.16 24.82 17.58
N PHE A 74 -0.31 24.02 16.91
CA PHE A 74 0.57 23.04 17.55
C PHE A 74 1.91 23.04 16.82
N ARG A 75 2.99 22.85 17.59
CA ARG A 75 4.32 22.66 17.01
C ARG A 75 4.39 21.25 16.43
N HIS A 76 4.74 21.16 15.15
CA HIS A 76 4.95 19.91 14.42
C HIS A 76 6.46 19.67 14.24
N PRO A 77 7.17 19.10 15.24
CA PRO A 77 8.61 18.86 15.14
C PRO A 77 9.00 17.90 14.00
N GLU A 78 8.05 17.10 13.51
CA GLU A 78 8.20 16.25 12.32
C GLU A 78 8.24 17.04 11.00
N LEU A 79 7.75 18.27 11.00
CA LEU A 79 7.81 19.20 9.87
C LEU A 79 8.91 20.22 10.18
N VAL A 80 10.16 19.84 9.92
CA VAL A 80 11.30 20.76 10.02
C VAL A 80 11.30 21.66 8.80
N ASP A 81 11.50 22.96 9.01
CA ASP A 81 11.74 23.90 7.91
C ASP A 81 13.07 23.52 7.24
N ILE A 82 12.97 22.83 6.10
CA ILE A 82 14.14 22.53 5.28
C ILE A 82 14.49 23.85 4.59
N GLU A 83 15.56 24.50 5.04
CA GLU A 83 16.17 25.61 4.31
C GLU A 83 16.53 25.07 2.92
N MET A 84 15.73 25.45 1.93
CA MET A 84 15.93 25.05 0.55
C MET A 84 17.07 25.92 0.01
N GLU A 85 18.29 25.64 0.44
CA GLU A 85 19.48 26.14 -0.23
C GLU A 85 19.33 25.74 -1.70
N ALA A 86 19.25 26.73 -2.58
CA ALA A 86 19.11 26.57 -4.02
C ALA A 86 20.40 25.96 -4.60
N SER A 87 20.70 24.73 -4.22
CA SER A 87 21.59 23.85 -4.95
C SER A 87 20.77 23.27 -6.09
N ASP A 88 21.29 23.34 -7.31
CA ASP A 88 20.72 22.77 -8.55
C ASP A 88 20.49 21.24 -8.51
N ALA A 89 20.47 20.63 -7.33
CA ALA A 89 19.96 19.30 -7.12
C ALA A 89 18.43 19.35 -7.19
N SER A 90 17.89 18.84 -8.31
CA SER A 90 16.60 18.15 -8.37
C SER A 90 16.28 17.50 -7.00
N PRO A 91 15.02 17.51 -6.50
CA PRO A 91 14.67 16.86 -5.25
C PRO A 91 14.94 15.37 -5.43
N THR A 92 16.18 14.97 -5.14
CA THR A 92 16.68 13.65 -5.35
C THR A 92 15.81 12.80 -4.46
N MET A 93 14.95 11.99 -5.09
CA MET A 93 14.47 10.72 -4.57
C MET A 93 15.46 10.30 -3.50
N LEU A 94 15.03 10.30 -2.23
CA LEU A 94 15.86 9.90 -1.09
C LEU A 94 16.80 8.84 -1.60
N GLU A 95 18.08 9.19 -1.70
CA GLU A 95 19.09 8.29 -2.24
C GLU A 95 19.15 7.18 -1.20
N LEU A 96 18.24 6.21 -1.35
CA LEU A 96 18.31 4.95 -0.68
C LEU A 96 19.62 4.42 -1.23
N SER A 97 20.68 4.62 -0.45
CA SER A 97 21.85 3.78 -0.52
C SER A 97 21.31 2.38 -0.73
N SER A 98 21.84 1.69 -1.74
CA SER A 98 21.31 0.46 -2.30
C SER A 98 21.38 -0.73 -1.33
N CYS A 99 21.05 -0.53 -0.06
CA CYS A 99 20.67 -1.55 0.89
C CYS A 99 19.60 -2.39 0.23
N ALA A 100 19.91 -3.67 0.04
CA ALA A 100 18.98 -4.66 -0.46
C ALA A 100 17.75 -4.69 0.47
N LEU A 101 16.69 -4.02 0.07
CA LEU A 101 15.41 -4.08 0.77
C LEU A 101 14.72 -5.38 0.38
N ASP A 102 14.38 -6.18 1.39
CA ASP A 102 13.61 -7.41 1.21
C ASP A 102 12.13 -7.12 1.45
N PHE A 103 11.30 -7.39 0.45
CA PHE A 103 9.86 -7.20 0.53
C PHE A 103 9.18 -8.51 0.93
N LYS A 104 8.64 -8.55 2.15
CA LYS A 104 7.92 -9.73 2.67
C LYS A 104 6.42 -9.46 2.75
N LEU A 105 5.63 -10.40 2.24
CA LEU A 105 4.17 -10.36 2.36
C LEU A 105 3.73 -11.18 3.58
N PHE A 106 3.10 -10.50 4.55
CA PHE A 106 2.52 -11.15 5.72
C PHE A 106 1.01 -11.27 5.56
N LYS A 107 0.48 -12.48 5.75
CA LYS A 107 -0.95 -12.73 5.74
C LYS A 107 -1.49 -12.69 7.17
N LEU A 108 -2.34 -11.71 7.45
CA LEU A 108 -3.04 -11.62 8.73
C LEU A 108 -4.48 -12.13 8.56
N THR A 109 -4.84 -13.12 9.37
CA THR A 109 -6.22 -13.63 9.42
C THR A 109 -7.09 -12.79 10.35
N VAL A 110 -8.40 -12.98 10.28
CA VAL A 110 -9.35 -12.35 11.20
C VAL A 110 -9.04 -12.70 12.66
N ASN A 111 -8.59 -13.93 12.92
CA ASN A 111 -8.21 -14.39 14.27
C ASN A 111 -6.93 -13.69 14.76
N ASP A 112 -5.93 -13.51 13.89
CA ASP A 112 -4.70 -12.79 14.21
C ASP A 112 -5.02 -11.34 14.58
N ILE A 113 -5.83 -10.66 13.75
CA ILE A 113 -6.27 -9.28 14.01
C ILE A 113 -7.06 -9.20 15.32
N ALA A 114 -7.98 -10.14 15.58
CA ALA A 114 -8.74 -10.18 16.82
C ALA A 114 -7.83 -10.38 18.05
N SER A 115 -6.81 -11.23 17.92
CA SER A 115 -5.81 -11.45 18.95
C SER A 115 -4.99 -10.19 19.23
N LEU A 116 -4.49 -9.53 18.18
CA LEU A 116 -3.74 -8.28 18.28
C LEU A 116 -4.57 -7.15 18.91
N LYS A 117 -5.84 -7.04 18.54
CA LYS A 117 -6.78 -6.09 19.17
C LYS A 117 -6.95 -6.34 20.67
N ARG A 118 -7.05 -7.60 21.10
CA ARG A 118 -7.16 -7.95 22.52
C ARG A 118 -5.89 -7.58 23.27
N GLN A 119 -4.71 -7.87 22.70
CA GLN A 119 -3.43 -7.54 23.32
C GLN A 119 -3.19 -6.02 23.43
N ALA A 120 -3.67 -5.25 22.45
CA ALA A 120 -3.54 -3.79 22.44
C ALA A 120 -4.56 -3.06 23.34
N ALA A 121 -5.51 -3.77 23.95
CA ALA A 121 -6.57 -3.17 24.75
C ALA A 121 -6.09 -2.80 26.16
N THR A 122 -5.31 -1.72 26.29
CA THR A 122 -4.85 -1.19 27.59
C THR A 122 -5.70 -0.05 28.16
N SER A 123 -6.69 0.49 27.43
CA SER A 123 -7.72 1.37 28.03
C SER A 123 -8.86 1.80 27.07
N ARG A 124 -8.65 1.71 25.75
CA ARG A 124 -9.61 2.17 24.74
C ARG A 124 -9.75 1.11 23.65
N ARG A 125 -10.97 0.88 23.15
CA ARG A 125 -11.27 -0.17 22.15
C ARG A 125 -10.45 0.09 20.86
N PRO A 126 -9.41 -0.70 20.56
CA PRO A 126 -8.52 -0.39 19.43
C PRO A 126 -9.19 -0.71 18.09
N THR A 127 -8.95 0.14 17.09
CA THR A 127 -9.30 -0.18 15.70
C THR A 127 -8.30 -1.18 15.12
N SER A 128 -8.64 -1.87 14.03
CA SER A 128 -7.72 -2.82 13.37
C SER A 128 -6.39 -2.17 12.97
N LEU A 129 -6.43 -0.90 12.56
CA LEU A 129 -5.24 -0.15 12.16
C LEU A 129 -4.34 0.13 13.38
N THR A 130 -4.95 0.54 14.49
CA THR A 130 -4.23 0.86 15.73
C THR A 130 -3.61 -0.37 16.39
N SER A 131 -4.22 -1.56 16.24
CA SER A 131 -3.64 -2.81 16.76
C SER A 131 -2.40 -3.29 15.98
N LEU A 132 -2.16 -2.74 14.79
CA LEU A 132 -1.00 -3.07 13.94
C LEU A 132 0.12 -2.04 14.06
N SER A 133 -0.11 -0.91 14.74
CA SER A 133 0.92 0.09 14.91
C SER A 133 1.88 -0.30 16.05
N PRO A 134 3.21 -0.21 15.82
CA PRO A 134 4.22 -0.55 16.82
C PRO A 134 4.25 0.41 18.03
N THR A 135 3.40 1.43 18.03
CA THR A 135 3.16 2.36 19.15
C THR A 135 2.36 1.72 20.29
N SER A 136 1.65 0.61 20.04
CA SER A 136 1.10 -0.23 21.10
C SER A 136 2.18 -1.22 21.56
N GLY A 137 2.60 -1.16 22.82
CA GLY A 137 3.78 -1.87 23.34
C GLY A 137 3.80 -3.39 23.15
N ALA A 138 2.71 -4.02 22.70
CA ALA A 138 2.64 -5.46 22.42
C ALA A 138 3.23 -5.84 21.03
N ALA A 139 3.09 -4.99 20.00
CA ALA A 139 3.45 -5.37 18.62
C ALA A 139 4.96 -5.35 18.35
N ARG A 140 5.76 -4.69 19.20
CA ARG A 140 7.20 -4.52 19.00
C ARG A 140 7.98 -5.82 19.20
N SER A 141 7.51 -6.75 20.04
CA SER A 141 8.28 -7.96 20.39
C SER A 141 7.84 -9.23 19.66
N SER A 142 6.63 -9.29 19.13
CA SER A 142 6.06 -10.52 18.55
C SER A 142 6.21 -10.62 17.03
N LEU A 143 6.63 -9.54 16.36
CA LEU A 143 6.79 -9.48 14.89
C LEU A 143 8.24 -9.24 14.45
N LEU A 144 9.16 -8.99 15.39
CA LEU A 144 10.58 -8.99 15.08
C LEU A 144 11.05 -10.44 14.98
N PRO A 145 11.67 -10.86 13.87
CA PRO A 145 12.33 -12.15 13.83
C PRO A 145 13.41 -12.21 14.93
N PRO A 146 13.64 -13.39 15.55
CA PRO A 146 14.78 -13.54 16.44
C PRO A 146 16.08 -13.18 15.73
N SER A 147 17.08 -12.72 16.48
CA SER A 147 18.43 -12.41 15.98
C SER A 147 18.90 -13.50 15.02
N PRO A 148 19.54 -13.15 13.88
CA PRO A 148 19.90 -14.14 12.86
C PRO A 148 20.87 -15.16 13.46
N GLN A 149 20.36 -16.32 13.82
CA GLN A 149 21.15 -17.54 13.74
C GLN A 149 21.23 -17.90 12.27
N ALA A 150 22.42 -18.24 11.79
CA ALA A 150 22.64 -18.64 10.41
C ALA A 150 21.78 -19.87 10.09
N VAL A 151 20.61 -19.63 9.50
CA VAL A 151 19.74 -20.65 8.94
C VAL A 151 19.80 -20.47 7.44
N GLU A 152 20.33 -21.49 6.76
CA GLU A 152 20.33 -21.64 5.31
C GLU A 152 18.97 -21.21 4.73
N PRO A 153 18.94 -20.36 3.67
CA PRO A 153 17.70 -19.90 3.07
C PRO A 153 16.97 -21.10 2.46
N ARG A 154 15.96 -21.61 3.17
CA ARG A 154 15.02 -22.58 2.58
C ARG A 154 14.11 -21.82 1.63
N GLU A 155 14.26 -22.13 0.37
CA GLU A 155 13.49 -21.59 -0.76
C GLU A 155 11.99 -21.80 -0.53
N CYS A 156 11.28 -20.74 -0.11
CA CYS A 156 9.83 -20.76 -0.02
C CYS A 156 9.24 -20.48 -1.41
N SER A 157 9.18 -21.53 -2.23
CA SER A 157 8.62 -21.44 -3.58
C SER A 157 7.10 -21.23 -3.50
N THR A 158 6.66 -20.00 -3.71
CA THR A 158 5.25 -19.71 -3.98
C THR A 158 4.96 -20.04 -5.44
N ARG A 159 4.42 -21.23 -5.69
CA ARG A 159 4.11 -21.70 -7.05
C ARG A 159 2.64 -21.48 -7.37
N TRP A 160 2.38 -20.66 -8.39
CA TRP A 160 1.09 -20.69 -9.09
C TRP A 160 1.00 -22.02 -9.84
N THR A 161 0.17 -22.94 -9.35
CA THR A 161 -0.14 -24.15 -10.10
C THR A 161 -1.41 -23.91 -10.90
N PHE A 162 -1.24 -23.84 -12.22
CA PHE A 162 -2.36 -23.91 -13.15
C PHE A 162 -2.69 -25.39 -13.33
N GLY A 163 -3.89 -25.81 -12.94
CA GLY A 163 -4.36 -27.16 -13.26
C GLY A 163 -4.49 -27.32 -14.78
N PRO A 164 -4.24 -28.52 -15.34
CA PRO A 164 -4.46 -28.78 -16.75
C PRO A 164 -5.97 -28.77 -17.01
N GLY A 165 -6.45 -27.68 -17.60
CA GLY A 165 -7.85 -27.51 -17.96
C GLY A 165 -8.22 -26.04 -18.07
N CYS A 166 -8.55 -25.60 -19.29
CA CYS A 166 -9.11 -24.28 -19.54
C CYS A 166 -10.35 -24.07 -18.65
N GLY A 167 -10.28 -23.12 -17.71
CA GLY A 167 -11.48 -22.55 -17.10
C GLY A 167 -11.92 -23.00 -15.71
N ARG A 168 -11.10 -23.58 -14.81
CA ARG A 168 -11.52 -23.72 -13.40
C ARG A 168 -10.46 -23.32 -12.35
N ARG A 169 -10.87 -22.37 -11.50
CA ARG A 169 -10.42 -22.00 -10.14
C ARG A 169 -8.91 -22.09 -9.86
N CYS A 170 -8.27 -20.94 -9.73
CA CYS A 170 -6.94 -20.82 -9.14
C CYS A 170 -6.98 -21.34 -7.69
N ARG A 171 -6.18 -22.37 -7.39
CA ARG A 171 -6.05 -22.91 -6.02
C ARG A 171 -4.72 -22.42 -5.43
N TRP A 172 -4.81 -21.78 -4.27
CA TRP A 172 -3.65 -21.49 -3.44
C TRP A 172 -3.12 -22.79 -2.84
N SER A 173 -1.82 -23.06 -3.03
CA SER A 173 -1.13 -24.18 -2.39
C SER A 173 0.26 -23.71 -1.95
N THR A 174 0.44 -23.52 -0.66
CA THR A 174 1.75 -23.39 -0.03
C THR A 174 2.24 -24.78 0.37
N ARG A 175 3.38 -25.22 -0.17
CA ARG A 175 4.12 -26.34 0.41
C ARG A 175 5.25 -25.77 1.27
N GLY A 176 5.13 -25.96 2.58
CA GLY A 176 6.15 -25.63 3.57
C GLY A 176 5.70 -26.13 4.93
N THR A 177 6.57 -26.86 5.62
CA THR A 177 6.36 -27.30 7.01
C THR A 177 6.64 -26.11 7.92
N LEU A 178 5.65 -25.72 8.74
CA LEU A 178 5.82 -24.70 9.78
C LEU A 178 6.53 -25.34 10.98
N TYR A 179 7.56 -24.68 11.50
CA TYR A 179 7.95 -24.75 12.91
C TYR A 179 7.61 -23.41 13.55
#